data_AF-A0A920J4C5-F1
#
_entry.id   AF-A0A920J4C5-F1
#
_cell.length_a   1.000
_cell.length_b   1.000
_cell.length_c   1.000
_cell.angle_alpha   90.00
_cell.angle_beta   90.00
_cell.angle_gamma   90.00
#
_symmetry.space_group_name_H-M   'P 1'
#
loop_
_entity.id
_entity.type
_entity.pdbx_description
1 polymer ?
#
loop_
_entity_poly.entity_id
_entity_poly.type
_entity_poly.pdbx_seq_one_letter_code
_entity_poly.pdbx_strand_id
1 'polypeptide(L)'
;MLQVDNTIDVEVLPPWESFPLEKISPQTHIMGKRNKVLWRLKKQDYPDVVISTARSISQVITNQDFDSTIDIHNGHELSYEGLIDQLSSFGYKRTTQVERCGEFSIRGSIIDIYPSTYEEPIRLEMWGDEVERLTTLFKRDQLSKNPLTAAQIFPASELCITTSEIKSERAPEEMPWGATFWEIIAEGGFSTE
;
A
#
# COMPACT_ATOMS: atom_id res chain seq x y z
N MET A 1 -10.59 3.96 43.33
CA MET A 1 -11.02 3.10 42.22
C MET A 1 -10.13 3.49 41.05
N LEU A 2 -9.11 2.69 40.73
CA LEU A 2 -8.21 2.96 39.60
C LEU A 2 -9.02 2.67 38.33
N GLN A 3 -9.28 3.71 37.54
CA GLN A 3 -9.72 3.54 36.16
C GLN A 3 -8.52 2.96 35.40
N VAL A 4 -8.56 1.66 35.10
CA VAL A 4 -7.65 1.07 34.13
C VAL A 4 -8.21 1.44 32.76
N ASP A 5 -7.50 2.33 32.08
CA ASP A 5 -7.80 2.66 30.70
C ASP A 5 -7.55 1.40 29.86
N ASN A 6 -8.60 0.82 29.29
CA ASN A 6 -8.59 -0.55 28.78
C ASN A 6 -8.30 -0.63 27.27
N THR A 7 -7.73 0.42 26.68
CA THR A 7 -7.40 0.44 25.26
C THR A 7 -5.90 0.18 25.07
N ILE A 8 -5.49 -1.08 25.26
CA ILE A 8 -4.15 -1.52 24.83
C ILE A 8 -4.13 -1.44 23.29
N ASP A 9 -3.21 -0.68 22.73
CA ASP A 9 -2.98 -0.61 21.30
C ASP A 9 -2.20 -1.84 20.83
N VAL A 10 -2.87 -2.70 20.06
CA VAL A 10 -2.32 -3.97 19.60
C VAL A 10 -2.28 -3.99 18.08
N GLU A 11 -1.08 -4.23 17.54
CA GLU A 11 -0.86 -4.46 16.11
C GLU A 11 -0.40 -5.89 15.85
N VAL A 12 -0.73 -6.41 14.67
CA VAL A 12 -0.27 -7.73 14.22
C VAL A 12 0.70 -7.54 13.07
N LEU A 13 1.91 -8.11 13.19
CA LEU A 13 2.86 -8.25 12.09
C LEU A 13 2.69 -9.66 11.49
N PRO A 14 1.86 -9.84 10.44
CA PRO A 14 1.59 -11.15 9.86
C PRO A 14 2.79 -11.66 9.03
N PRO A 15 2.96 -12.99 8.92
CA PRO A 15 3.87 -13.55 7.92
C PRO A 15 3.27 -13.40 6.51
N TRP A 16 4.10 -13.49 5.48
CA TRP A 16 3.58 -13.77 4.14
C TRP A 16 2.85 -15.11 4.12
N GLU A 17 1.80 -15.19 3.30
CA GLU A 17 1.06 -16.43 3.05
C GLU A 17 1.83 -17.37 2.12
N SER A 18 2.70 -16.83 1.28
CA SER A 18 3.59 -17.60 0.41
C SER A 18 4.77 -18.19 1.17
N PHE A 19 5.29 -19.31 0.66
CA PHE A 19 6.49 -19.95 1.19
C PHE A 19 7.77 -19.26 0.68
N PRO A 20 8.89 -19.36 1.42
CA PRO A 20 10.18 -18.93 0.91
C PRO A 20 10.47 -19.57 -0.45
N LEU A 21 10.88 -18.75 -1.43
CA LEU A 21 11.21 -19.16 -2.81
C LEU A 21 10.01 -19.57 -3.70
N GLU A 22 8.79 -19.42 -3.20
CA GLU A 22 7.59 -19.57 -4.03
C GLU A 22 7.48 -18.39 -5.00
N LYS A 23 7.17 -18.68 -6.27
CA LYS A 23 7.03 -17.67 -7.33
C LYS A 23 5.65 -17.03 -7.33
N ILE A 24 5.18 -16.66 -6.14
CA ILE A 24 3.88 -16.01 -5.93
C ILE A 24 4.11 -14.83 -4.98
N SER A 25 3.68 -13.65 -5.41
CA SER A 25 3.73 -12.45 -4.59
C SER A 25 2.79 -12.63 -3.39
N PRO A 26 3.21 -12.23 -2.17
CA PRO A 26 2.29 -12.18 -1.03
C PRO A 26 1.07 -11.32 -1.36
N GLN A 27 -0.05 -11.55 -0.67
CA GLN A 27 -1.24 -10.72 -0.91
C GLN A 27 -0.99 -9.27 -0.48
N THR A 28 -1.45 -8.32 -1.29
CA THR A 28 -1.30 -6.87 -1.07
C THR A 28 -1.75 -6.43 0.32
N HIS A 29 -2.84 -7.01 0.83
CA HIS A 29 -3.38 -6.63 2.13
C HIS A 29 -2.51 -7.10 3.31
N ILE A 30 -1.78 -8.21 3.14
CA ILE A 30 -0.79 -8.70 4.11
C ILE A 30 0.43 -7.79 4.09
N MET A 31 0.93 -7.46 2.89
CA MET A 31 2.05 -6.51 2.74
C MET A 31 1.69 -5.13 3.31
N GLY A 32 0.49 -4.63 3.06
CA GLY A 32 0.00 -3.37 3.61
C GLY A 32 -0.01 -3.33 5.15
N LYS A 33 -0.49 -4.40 5.80
CA LYS A 33 -0.45 -4.52 7.27
C LYS A 33 0.99 -4.49 7.79
N ARG A 34 1.89 -5.22 7.14
CA ARG A 34 3.31 -5.23 7.50
C ARG A 34 3.94 -3.84 7.33
N ASN A 35 3.70 -3.19 6.20
CA ASN A 35 4.14 -1.82 5.93
C ASN A 35 3.65 -0.84 6.99
N LYS A 36 2.38 -0.93 7.42
CA LYS A 36 1.84 -0.09 8.50
C LYS A 36 2.60 -0.30 9.81
N VAL A 37 2.81 -1.54 10.24
CA VAL A 37 3.55 -1.84 11.47
C VAL A 37 4.97 -1.29 11.39
N LEU A 38 5.67 -1.54 10.29
CA LEU A 38 7.05 -1.06 10.10
C LEU A 38 7.13 0.47 10.07
N TRP A 39 6.19 1.14 9.39
CA TRP A 39 6.07 2.60 9.38
C TRP A 39 5.89 3.15 10.80
N ARG A 40 4.97 2.57 11.59
CA ARG A 40 4.73 2.98 12.99
C ARG A 40 6.00 2.86 13.84
N LEU A 41 6.69 1.73 13.74
CA LEU A 41 7.97 1.50 14.43
C LEU A 41 9.06 2.50 14.00
N LYS A 42 9.11 2.86 12.72
CA LYS A 42 10.10 3.80 12.17
C LYS A 42 9.80 5.25 12.57
N LYS A 43 8.52 5.63 12.58
CA LYS A 43 8.02 6.95 13.06
C LYS A 43 8.05 7.12 14.57
N GLN A 44 8.48 6.09 15.32
CA GLN A 44 8.46 6.08 16.78
C GLN A 44 7.04 6.21 17.38
N ASP A 45 6.02 5.87 16.59
CA ASP A 45 4.63 5.70 17.02
C ASP A 45 4.45 4.23 17.42
N TYR A 46 5.07 3.84 18.53
CA TYR A 46 5.11 2.45 18.97
C TYR A 46 3.73 1.99 19.49
N PRO A 47 3.14 0.91 18.94
CA PRO A 47 2.01 0.25 19.60
C PRO A 47 2.44 -0.35 20.94
N ASP A 48 1.51 -0.50 21.88
CA ASP A 48 1.78 -1.13 23.17
C ASP A 48 2.23 -2.59 23.01
N VAL A 49 1.62 -3.30 22.06
CA VAL A 49 1.92 -4.71 21.77
C VAL A 49 1.95 -4.96 20.26
N VAL A 50 3.03 -5.61 19.79
CA VAL A 50 3.10 -6.22 18.45
C VAL A 50 3.02 -7.73 18.59
N ILE A 51 1.98 -8.32 18.02
CA ILE A 51 1.83 -9.78 17.93
C ILE A 51 2.43 -10.25 16.61
N SER A 52 3.32 -11.23 16.66
CA SER A 52 3.90 -11.81 15.46
C SER A 52 4.20 -13.30 15.62
N THR A 53 4.59 -13.94 14.52
CA THR A 53 5.03 -15.33 14.49
C THR A 53 6.54 -15.40 14.29
N ALA A 54 7.16 -16.50 14.72
CA ALA A 54 8.58 -16.74 14.43
C ALA A 54 8.89 -16.64 12.92
N ARG A 55 7.95 -17.13 12.08
CA ARG A 55 8.03 -17.00 10.62
C ARG A 55 8.13 -15.54 10.19
N SER A 56 7.18 -14.71 10.61
CA SER A 56 7.13 -13.30 10.23
C SER A 56 8.38 -12.52 10.65
N ILE A 57 8.87 -12.79 11.86
CA ILE A 57 10.10 -12.15 12.38
C ILE A 57 11.34 -12.62 11.60
N SER A 58 11.38 -13.88 11.16
CA SER A 58 12.50 -14.42 10.38
C SER A 58 12.50 -14.00 8.90
N GLN A 59 11.45 -13.34 8.42
CA GLN A 59 11.36 -12.90 7.02
C GLN A 59 12.30 -11.72 6.77
N VAL A 60 13.26 -11.94 5.88
CA VAL A 60 14.14 -10.87 5.39
C VAL A 60 13.39 -10.09 4.31
N ILE A 61 13.28 -8.78 4.52
CA ILE A 61 12.69 -7.84 3.59
C ILE A 61 13.76 -6.84 3.13
N THR A 62 13.56 -6.26 1.95
CA THR A 62 14.43 -5.18 1.47
C THR A 62 14.32 -3.97 2.40
N ASN A 63 15.43 -3.28 2.63
CA ASN A 63 15.44 -2.01 3.36
C ASN A 63 14.83 -0.90 2.48
N GLN A 64 13.52 -0.94 2.32
CA GLN A 64 12.76 0.09 1.61
C GLN A 64 12.55 1.30 2.49
N ASP A 65 12.21 2.43 1.87
CA ASP A 65 11.73 3.56 2.64
C ASP A 65 10.29 3.32 3.13
N PHE A 66 10.17 2.67 4.29
CA PHE A 66 8.89 2.49 4.97
C PHE A 66 8.39 3.77 5.68
N ASP A 67 9.02 4.94 5.49
CA ASP A 67 8.55 6.19 6.12
C ASP A 67 7.42 6.89 5.36
N SER A 68 7.23 6.53 4.10
CA SER A 68 6.39 7.28 3.17
C SER A 68 4.94 6.77 3.19
N THR A 69 4.00 7.68 3.43
CA THR A 69 2.54 7.50 3.32
C THR A 69 1.96 8.55 2.38
N ILE A 70 0.79 8.28 1.80
CA ILE A 70 -0.03 9.32 1.17
C ILE A 70 -1.14 9.66 2.16
N ASP A 71 -1.04 10.82 2.79
CA ASP A 71 -2.05 11.34 3.70
C ASP A 71 -2.99 12.28 2.93
N ILE A 72 -4.29 12.00 3.01
CA ILE A 72 -5.34 12.72 2.29
C ILE A 72 -6.39 13.15 3.30
N HIS A 73 -6.85 14.39 3.23
CA HIS A 73 -8.00 14.86 3.97
C HIS A 73 -8.84 15.81 3.11
N ASN A 74 -10.09 16.07 3.51
CA ASN A 74 -10.91 17.06 2.82
C ASN A 74 -10.26 18.45 2.90
N GLY A 75 -10.25 19.20 1.79
CA GLY A 75 -9.58 20.49 1.65
C GLY A 75 -8.06 20.41 1.49
N HIS A 76 -7.48 19.23 1.30
CA HIS A 76 -6.06 19.08 1.03
C HIS A 76 -5.75 19.52 -0.42
N GLU A 77 -4.76 20.40 -0.60
CA GLU A 77 -4.18 20.67 -1.92
C GLU A 77 -3.26 19.52 -2.32
N LEU A 78 -3.65 18.79 -3.36
CA LEU A 78 -2.99 17.59 -3.83
C LEU A 78 -2.98 17.62 -5.36
N SER A 79 -1.78 17.68 -5.95
CA SER A 79 -1.64 17.58 -7.40
C SER A 79 -2.12 16.22 -7.88
N TYR A 80 -2.98 16.24 -8.88
CA TYR A 80 -3.52 15.05 -9.50
C TYR A 80 -2.43 14.14 -10.09
N GLU A 81 -1.50 14.69 -10.88
CA GLU A 81 -0.38 13.93 -11.46
C GLU A 81 0.55 13.40 -10.37
N GLY A 82 0.85 14.22 -9.35
CA GLY A 82 1.69 13.82 -8.23
C GLY A 82 1.13 12.64 -7.45
N LEU A 83 -0.19 12.62 -7.21
CA LEU A 83 -0.85 11.49 -6.55
C LEU A 83 -0.72 10.20 -7.37
N ILE A 84 -0.89 10.27 -8.69
CA ILE A 84 -0.80 9.10 -9.58
C ILE A 84 0.60 8.52 -9.59
N ASP A 85 1.61 9.38 -9.68
CA ASP A 85 3.01 8.97 -9.66
C ASP A 85 3.36 8.35 -8.32
N GLN A 86 2.88 8.94 -7.21
CA GLN A 86 3.11 8.41 -5.87
C GLN A 86 2.41 7.06 -5.66
N LEU A 87 1.15 6.91 -6.06
CA LEU A 87 0.43 5.62 -6.02
C LEU A 87 1.17 4.54 -6.84
N SER A 88 1.63 4.89 -8.04
CA SER A 88 2.41 3.96 -8.88
C SER A 88 3.73 3.58 -8.21
N SER A 89 4.44 4.54 -7.61
CA SER A 89 5.68 4.26 -6.85
C SER A 89 5.43 3.38 -5.62
N PHE A 90 4.24 3.48 -5.02
CA PHE A 90 3.79 2.65 -3.90
C PHE A 90 3.37 1.24 -4.34
N GLY A 91 3.49 0.90 -5.62
CA GLY A 91 3.12 -0.40 -6.18
C GLY A 91 1.62 -0.55 -6.44
N TYR A 92 0.86 0.55 -6.48
CA TYR A 92 -0.56 0.47 -6.86
C TYR A 92 -0.69 0.31 -8.38
N LYS A 93 -1.63 -0.54 -8.79
CA LYS A 93 -1.92 -0.82 -10.20
C LYS A 93 -3.08 0.03 -10.68
N ARG A 94 -2.87 0.74 -11.80
CA ARG A 94 -3.95 1.47 -12.49
C ARG A 94 -4.86 0.49 -13.23
N THR A 95 -6.16 0.55 -12.96
CA THR A 95 -7.18 -0.26 -13.61
C THR A 95 -8.32 0.63 -14.13
N THR A 96 -9.25 0.04 -14.90
CA THR A 96 -10.49 0.71 -15.33
C THR A 96 -11.51 0.83 -14.19
N GLN A 97 -11.42 -0.10 -13.24
CA GLN A 97 -12.31 -0.22 -12.10
C GLN A 97 -11.56 -0.94 -10.98
N VAL A 98 -11.72 -0.44 -9.76
CA VAL A 98 -11.07 -0.97 -8.57
C VAL A 98 -11.83 -2.19 -8.04
N GLU A 99 -11.15 -3.32 -7.92
CA GLU A 99 -11.73 -4.57 -7.41
C GLU A 99 -10.91 -5.16 -6.25
N ARG A 100 -9.60 -4.97 -6.26
CA ARG A 100 -8.66 -5.58 -5.30
C ARG A 100 -7.82 -4.53 -4.58
N CYS A 101 -7.34 -4.86 -3.37
CA CYS A 101 -6.40 -4.01 -2.63
C CYS A 101 -5.14 -3.75 -3.48
N GLY A 102 -4.65 -2.51 -3.47
CA GLY A 102 -3.52 -2.10 -4.30
C GLY A 102 -3.90 -1.67 -5.70
N GLU A 103 -5.19 -1.48 -6.00
CA GLU A 103 -5.64 -0.95 -7.27
C GLU A 103 -6.14 0.49 -7.12
N PHE A 104 -6.04 1.25 -8.21
CA PHE A 104 -6.71 2.54 -8.34
C PHE A 104 -7.27 2.74 -9.75
N SER A 105 -8.34 3.51 -9.87
CA SER A 105 -8.95 3.87 -11.14
C SER A 105 -9.26 5.35 -11.20
N ILE A 106 -9.36 5.88 -12.40
CA ILE A 106 -9.48 7.31 -12.68
C ILE A 106 -10.64 7.55 -13.63
N ARG A 107 -11.51 8.49 -13.27
CA ARG A 107 -12.67 8.89 -14.06
C ARG A 107 -12.88 10.40 -13.94
N GLY A 108 -12.24 11.17 -14.83
CA GLY A 108 -12.27 12.63 -14.76
C GLY A 108 -11.62 13.12 -13.47
N SER A 109 -12.39 13.84 -12.64
CA SER A 109 -11.94 14.34 -11.34
C SER A 109 -12.12 13.35 -10.18
N ILE A 110 -12.51 12.11 -10.48
CA ILE A 110 -12.72 11.06 -9.48
C ILE A 110 -11.57 10.05 -9.54
N ILE A 111 -10.99 9.76 -8.39
CA ILE A 111 -10.00 8.71 -8.21
C ILE A 111 -10.53 7.73 -7.18
N ASP A 112 -10.77 6.48 -7.62
CA ASP A 112 -11.08 5.39 -6.71
C ASP A 112 -9.77 4.68 -6.36
N ILE A 113 -9.54 4.41 -5.08
CA ILE A 113 -8.34 3.75 -4.58
C ILE A 113 -8.78 2.63 -3.63
N TYR A 114 -8.14 1.48 -3.67
CA TYR A 114 -8.31 0.45 -2.65
C TYR A 114 -7.05 0.32 -1.82
N PRO A 115 -6.96 1.04 -0.68
CA PRO A 115 -5.76 1.03 0.13
C PRO A 115 -5.41 -0.37 0.63
N SER A 116 -4.11 -0.67 0.71
CA SER A 116 -3.61 -1.97 1.17
C SER A 116 -3.98 -2.30 2.61
N THR A 117 -4.34 -1.31 3.42
CA THR A 117 -4.70 -1.46 4.84
C THR A 117 -6.18 -1.33 5.14
N TYR A 118 -7.01 -1.01 4.13
CA TYR A 118 -8.42 -0.69 4.34
C TYR A 118 -9.29 -1.90 4.02
N GLU A 119 -10.43 -2.00 4.71
CA GLU A 119 -11.43 -3.02 4.38
C GLU A 119 -12.23 -2.68 3.14
N GLU A 120 -12.39 -1.41 2.78
CA GLU A 120 -13.21 -0.96 1.66
C GLU A 120 -12.44 0.05 0.80
N PRO A 121 -12.69 0.12 -0.52
CA PRO A 121 -12.13 1.16 -1.35
C PRO A 121 -12.66 2.53 -0.95
N ILE A 122 -11.89 3.56 -1.29
CA ILE A 122 -12.21 4.96 -1.07
C ILE A 122 -12.32 5.67 -2.41
N ARG A 123 -13.21 6.65 -2.47
CA ARG A 123 -13.38 7.57 -3.59
C ARG A 123 -12.93 8.95 -3.18
N LEU A 124 -12.01 9.49 -3.96
CA LEU A 124 -11.54 10.86 -3.91
C LEU A 124 -12.22 11.64 -5.04
N GLU A 125 -13.01 12.64 -4.70
CA GLU A 125 -13.56 13.61 -5.65
C GLU A 125 -12.74 14.90 -5.52
N MET A 126 -12.18 15.36 -6.64
CA MET A 126 -11.30 16.52 -6.70
C MET A 126 -11.94 17.69 -7.45
N TRP A 127 -11.54 18.91 -7.07
CA TRP A 127 -11.84 20.13 -7.80
C TRP A 127 -10.54 20.89 -8.10
N GLY A 128 -10.06 20.77 -9.34
CA GLY A 128 -8.70 21.20 -9.67
C GLY A 128 -7.68 20.36 -8.90
N ASP A 129 -6.83 21.02 -8.12
CA ASP A 129 -5.82 20.38 -7.25
C ASP A 129 -6.29 20.29 -5.78
N GLU A 130 -7.59 20.40 -5.50
CA GLU A 130 -8.13 20.31 -4.14
C GLU A 130 -8.99 19.05 -3.96
N VAL A 131 -8.85 18.40 -2.80
CA VAL A 131 -9.73 17.30 -2.38
C VAL A 131 -11.06 17.87 -1.86
N GLU A 132 -12.10 17.79 -2.69
CA GLU A 132 -13.44 18.24 -2.32
C GLU A 132 -14.13 17.25 -1.39
N ARG A 133 -14.02 15.95 -1.70
CA ARG A 133 -14.74 14.93 -0.94
C ARG A 133 -14.03 13.58 -0.93
N LEU A 134 -14.02 12.97 0.26
CA LEU A 134 -13.56 11.61 0.48
C LEU A 134 -14.71 10.73 1.00
N THR A 135 -14.93 9.58 0.38
CA THR A 135 -15.98 8.61 0.80
C THR A 135 -15.49 7.17 0.72
N THR A 136 -16.03 6.27 1.55
CA THR A 136 -15.89 4.82 1.33
C THR A 136 -16.85 4.33 0.26
N LEU A 137 -16.49 3.25 -0.42
CA LEU A 137 -17.29 2.56 -1.43
C LEU A 137 -17.63 1.14 -0.98
N PHE A 138 -18.81 0.65 -1.34
CA PHE A 138 -19.10 -0.78 -1.22
C PHE A 138 -18.31 -1.60 -2.25
N LYS A 139 -17.69 -2.70 -1.83
CA LYS A 139 -16.95 -3.61 -2.74
C LYS A 139 -17.79 -4.15 -3.89
N ARG A 140 -19.08 -4.41 -3.63
CA ARG A 140 -19.95 -5.16 -4.54
C ARG A 140 -20.50 -4.31 -5.69
N ASP A 141 -20.91 -3.09 -5.41
CA ASP A 141 -21.64 -2.23 -6.35
C ASP A 141 -21.01 -0.85 -6.54
N GLN A 142 -19.90 -0.55 -5.83
CA GLN A 142 -19.14 0.70 -5.92
C GLN A 142 -19.96 1.95 -5.67
N LEU A 143 -21.03 1.82 -4.90
CA LEU A 143 -21.81 2.93 -4.41
C LEU A 143 -21.12 3.57 -3.22
N SER A 144 -21.16 4.91 -3.16
CA SER A 144 -20.67 5.65 -2.01
C SER A 144 -21.46 5.26 -0.76
N LYS A 145 -20.73 5.02 0.32
CA LYS A 145 -21.27 4.53 1.59
C LYS A 145 -21.21 5.61 2.65
N ASN A 146 -20.05 5.82 3.27
CA ASN A 146 -19.89 6.78 4.36
C ASN A 146 -18.86 7.84 3.99
N PRO A 147 -19.07 9.12 4.38
CA PRO A 147 -18.04 10.14 4.26
C PRO A 147 -16.84 9.79 5.14
N LEU A 148 -15.65 10.12 4.64
CA LEU A 148 -14.39 10.05 5.37
C LEU A 148 -13.84 11.47 5.55
N THR A 149 -13.20 11.73 6.68
CA THR A 149 -12.52 12.99 6.95
C THR A 149 -11.08 12.98 6.46
N ALA A 150 -10.43 11.83 6.57
CA ALA A 150 -9.07 11.61 6.13
C ALA A 150 -8.85 10.14 5.73
N ALA A 151 -7.83 9.89 4.92
CA ALA A 151 -7.29 8.58 4.63
C ALA A 151 -5.76 8.60 4.64
N GLN A 152 -5.17 7.51 5.09
CA GLN A 152 -3.73 7.28 5.05
C GLN A 152 -3.47 6.03 4.23
N ILE A 153 -2.79 6.20 3.10
CA ILE A 153 -2.52 5.14 2.13
C ILE A 153 -1.07 4.70 2.30
N PHE A 154 -0.89 3.42 2.61
CA PHE A 154 0.41 2.78 2.71
C PHE A 154 0.79 2.13 1.38
N PRO A 155 2.10 1.87 1.15
CA PRO A 155 2.53 1.11 -0.01
C PRO A 155 1.79 -0.24 -0.13
N ALA A 156 1.46 -0.59 -1.37
CA ALA A 156 0.81 -1.84 -1.73
C ALA A 156 1.80 -3.02 -1.77
N SER A 157 3.08 -2.73 -1.96
CA SER A 157 4.17 -3.72 -2.01
C SER A 157 5.19 -3.48 -0.90
N GLU A 158 5.83 -4.55 -0.41
CA GLU A 158 7.08 -4.47 0.39
C GLU A 158 8.33 -4.32 -0.49
N LEU A 159 8.13 -4.35 -1.82
CA LEU A 159 9.12 -4.08 -2.84
C LEU A 159 8.57 -3.07 -3.86
N CYS A 160 8.68 -1.79 -3.53
CA CYS A 160 8.48 -0.66 -4.43
C CYS A 160 9.77 -0.40 -5.20
N ILE A 161 9.74 -0.56 -6.52
CA ILE A 161 10.86 -0.24 -7.41
C ILE A 161 10.37 0.82 -8.38
N THR A 162 11.12 1.92 -8.45
CA THR A 162 10.81 3.04 -9.32
C THR A 162 11.20 2.73 -10.77
N THR A 163 10.50 3.35 -11.72
CA THR A 163 10.82 3.22 -13.15
C THR A 163 12.27 3.63 -13.47
N SER A 164 12.84 4.55 -12.70
CA SER A 164 14.26 4.94 -12.79
C SER A 164 15.22 3.82 -12.38
N GLU A 165 14.86 3.03 -11.36
CA GLU A 165 15.67 1.88 -10.91
C GLU A 165 15.60 0.72 -11.91
N ILE A 166 14.41 0.44 -12.46
CA ILE A 166 14.21 -0.57 -13.52
C ILE A 166 15.01 -0.22 -14.78
N LYS A 167 15.00 1.05 -15.18
CA LYS A 167 15.73 1.55 -16.35
C LYS A 167 17.24 1.66 -16.13
N SER A 168 17.72 1.52 -14.89
CA SER A 168 19.15 1.50 -14.66
C SER A 168 19.72 0.16 -15.18
N GLU A 169 20.53 0.21 -16.23
CA GLU A 169 21.22 -0.96 -16.83
C GLU A 169 22.15 -1.70 -15.83
N ARG A 170 22.30 -1.17 -14.61
CA ARG A 170 23.10 -1.75 -13.52
C ARG A 170 22.51 -3.07 -12.99
N ALA A 171 21.18 -3.21 -12.99
CA ALA A 171 20.52 -4.37 -12.39
C ALA A 171 20.80 -5.69 -13.15
N PRO A 172 20.74 -5.74 -14.51
CA PRO A 172 21.15 -6.92 -15.28
C PRO A 172 22.67 -7.13 -15.33
N GLU A 173 23.48 -6.06 -15.36
CA GLU A 173 24.95 -6.16 -15.43
C GLU A 173 25.57 -6.70 -14.13
N GLU A 174 25.08 -6.24 -12.97
CA GLU A 174 25.61 -6.66 -11.66
C GLU A 174 25.04 -8.02 -11.23
N MET A 175 23.85 -8.40 -11.71
CA MET A 175 23.21 -9.69 -11.41
C MET A 175 22.63 -10.38 -12.65
N PRO A 176 23.46 -10.92 -13.55
CA PRO A 176 22.99 -11.58 -14.78
C PRO A 176 22.06 -12.77 -14.51
N TRP A 177 22.25 -13.45 -13.38
CA TRP A 177 21.41 -14.57 -12.92
C TRP A 177 20.01 -14.14 -12.46
N GLY A 178 19.79 -12.85 -12.20
CA GLY A 178 18.52 -12.27 -11.78
C GLY A 178 17.74 -11.58 -12.90
N ALA A 179 18.20 -11.63 -14.15
CA ALA A 179 17.57 -10.89 -15.26
C ALA A 179 16.06 -11.20 -15.41
N THR A 180 15.69 -12.49 -15.35
CA THR A 180 14.27 -12.90 -15.41
C THR A 180 13.48 -12.39 -14.21
N PHE A 181 14.10 -12.27 -13.03
CA PHE A 181 13.47 -11.71 -11.83
C PHE A 181 13.20 -10.20 -11.98
N TRP A 182 14.10 -9.47 -12.66
CA TRP A 182 13.91 -8.05 -12.97
C TRP A 182 12.81 -7.80 -14.00
N GLU A 183 12.67 -8.68 -15.00
CA GLU A 183 11.54 -8.64 -15.94
C GLU A 183 10.21 -8.83 -15.21
N ILE A 184 10.13 -9.81 -14.31
CA ILE A 184 8.93 -10.06 -13.50
C ILE A 184 8.58 -8.85 -12.62
N ILE A 185 9.57 -8.26 -11.97
CA ILE A 185 9.39 -7.03 -11.18
C ILE A 185 8.88 -5.89 -12.06
N ALA A 186 9.46 -5.70 -13.25
CA ALA A 186 9.07 -4.65 -14.19
C ALA A 186 7.63 -4.82 -14.70
N GLU A 187 7.15 -6.06 -14.76
CA GLU A 187 5.77 -6.41 -15.13
C GLU A 187 4.77 -6.33 -13.96
N GLY A 188 5.22 -5.96 -12.75
CA GLY A 188 4.37 -5.81 -11.56
C GLY A 188 4.35 -7.02 -10.62
N GLY A 189 5.40 -7.84 -10.66
CA GLY A 189 5.58 -9.01 -9.80
C GLY A 189 5.01 -10.30 -10.41
N PHE A 190 5.05 -11.40 -9.63
CA PHE A 190 4.42 -12.65 -10.05
C PHE A 190 2.90 -12.47 -10.06
N SER A 191 2.27 -12.79 -11.21
CA SER A 191 0.82 -12.77 -11.36
C SER A 191 0.15 -13.57 -10.24
N THR A 192 -0.88 -12.99 -9.63
CA THR A 192 -1.67 -13.61 -8.54
C THR A 192 -2.79 -14.50 -9.10
N GLU A 193 -2.57 -15.23 -10.19
CA GLU A 193 -3.57 -16.19 -10.69
C GLU A 193 -3.80 -17.33 -9.69
#